data_AF-G4T5K9-F1
#
_entry.id   AF-G4T5K9-F1
#
_cell.length_a   1.000
_cell.length_b   1.000
_cell.length_c   1.000
_cell.angle_alpha   90.00
_cell.angle_beta   90.00
_cell.angle_gamma   90.00
#
_symmetry.space_group_name_H-M   'P 1'
#
loop_
_entity.id
_entity.type
_entity.pdbx_description
1 polymer ?
#
loop_
_entity_poly.entity_id
_entity_poly.type
_entity_poly.pdbx_seq_one_letter_code
_entity_poly.pdbx_strand_id
1 'polypeptide(L)'
;MPPVAKKPKPKNNIVYSQPKDTHQGKNENTQIHLAVTFLKDSPGMTLSLQDLSIMADVPMIMEESAAEKLRAHPKIQFHPATNLYSYKAEIVVDSKDAILTEMQRHGKKGVGVSIKNLKESWKGSVDAILELEQEGKVIIIRSGKDDNPKFAFWNPITQEQRDMQIIDDEFKTMWLEQNVPEDADIVRSLSSGDQGMTLTVSHAMATKPQQKKKARKVNKPRPTKLTNTHIQGVDLSIDYPGPSAS
;
A
#
# COMPACT_ATOMS: atom_id res chain seq x y z
N MET A 1 -9.55 -24.12 -70.44
CA MET A 1 -10.55 -24.41 -69.38
C MET A 1 -9.91 -24.05 -68.04
N PRO A 2 -10.51 -23.16 -67.23
CA PRO A 2 -9.95 -22.76 -65.94
C PRO A 2 -10.19 -23.86 -64.87
N PRO A 3 -9.31 -24.00 -63.85
CA PRO A 3 -9.48 -24.98 -62.79
C PRO A 3 -10.57 -24.57 -61.79
N VAL A 4 -11.40 -25.54 -61.44
CA VAL A 4 -12.58 -25.43 -60.56
C VAL A 4 -12.17 -25.11 -59.11
N ALA A 5 -12.67 -24.00 -58.58
CA ALA A 5 -12.47 -23.61 -57.18
C ALA A 5 -13.29 -24.49 -56.22
N LYS A 6 -12.62 -25.11 -55.23
CA LYS A 6 -13.25 -25.91 -54.17
C LYS A 6 -13.84 -24.97 -53.10
N LYS A 7 -15.14 -25.12 -52.81
CA LYS A 7 -15.85 -24.36 -51.76
C LYS A 7 -15.39 -24.79 -50.35
N PRO A 8 -15.16 -23.86 -49.41
CA PRO A 8 -14.79 -24.20 -48.04
C PRO A 8 -16.00 -24.71 -47.24
N LYS A 9 -15.79 -25.75 -46.42
CA LYS A 9 -16.81 -26.34 -45.55
C LYS A 9 -17.17 -25.40 -44.38
N PRO A 10 -18.45 -25.35 -43.95
CA PRO A 10 -18.87 -24.53 -42.82
C PRO A 10 -18.25 -25.07 -41.52
N LYS A 11 -17.56 -24.21 -40.78
CA LYS A 11 -17.09 -24.49 -39.43
C LYS A 11 -18.26 -24.23 -38.48
N ASN A 12 -18.79 -25.28 -37.85
CA ASN A 12 -19.76 -25.15 -36.76
C ASN A 12 -19.04 -24.50 -35.56
N ASN A 13 -19.27 -23.20 -35.38
CA ASN A 13 -18.83 -22.47 -34.19
C ASN A 13 -19.80 -22.74 -33.05
N ILE A 14 -19.63 -23.91 -32.41
CA ILE A 14 -20.32 -24.19 -31.14
C ILE A 14 -19.61 -23.36 -30.09
N VAL A 15 -20.21 -22.22 -29.75
CA VAL A 15 -19.77 -21.34 -28.67
C VAL A 15 -20.08 -22.05 -27.35
N TYR A 16 -19.10 -22.76 -26.80
CA TYR A 16 -19.16 -23.21 -25.41
C TYR A 16 -19.05 -21.97 -24.52
N SER A 17 -20.18 -21.52 -23.97
CA SER A 17 -20.18 -20.58 -22.86
C SER A 17 -19.61 -21.30 -21.64
N GLN A 18 -18.29 -21.26 -21.48
CA GLN A 18 -17.69 -21.55 -20.19
C GLN A 18 -18.10 -20.39 -19.25
N PRO A 19 -18.84 -20.64 -18.16
CA PRO A 19 -18.93 -19.65 -17.11
C PRO A 19 -17.51 -19.47 -16.57
N LYS A 20 -17.02 -18.23 -16.51
CA LYS A 20 -15.65 -17.88 -16.11
C LYS A 20 -15.28 -18.33 -14.68
N ASP A 21 -16.20 -18.94 -13.93
CA ASP A 21 -16.10 -19.12 -12.49
C ASP A 21 -16.24 -20.56 -11.96
N THR A 22 -16.32 -21.59 -12.80
CA THR A 22 -16.62 -22.98 -12.35
C THR A 22 -15.61 -23.60 -11.36
N HIS A 23 -14.43 -23.01 -11.16
CA HIS A 23 -13.43 -23.48 -10.18
C HIS A 23 -13.01 -22.43 -9.13
N GLN A 24 -13.57 -21.20 -9.16
CA GLN A 24 -13.14 -20.11 -8.27
C GLN A 24 -13.68 -20.24 -6.84
N GLY A 25 -14.76 -21.01 -6.63
CA GLY A 25 -15.43 -21.12 -5.32
C GLY A 25 -14.95 -22.25 -4.40
N LYS A 26 -14.05 -23.15 -4.84
CA LYS A 26 -13.65 -24.34 -4.03
C LYS A 26 -12.39 -24.14 -3.19
N ASN A 27 -11.75 -22.98 -3.25
CA ASN A 27 -10.56 -22.70 -2.45
C ASN A 27 -10.94 -22.07 -1.11
N GLU A 28 -10.39 -22.56 0.00
CA GLU A 28 -10.61 -22.01 1.35
C GLU A 28 -10.37 -20.49 1.38
N ASN A 29 -9.24 -20.05 0.82
CA ASN A 29 -8.86 -18.64 0.82
C ASN A 29 -9.84 -17.76 0.04
N THR A 30 -10.40 -18.27 -1.06
CA THR A 30 -11.40 -17.52 -1.82
C THR A 30 -12.69 -17.40 -1.02
N GLN A 31 -13.13 -18.47 -0.37
CA GLN A 31 -14.33 -18.44 0.48
C GLN A 31 -14.16 -17.51 1.69
N ILE A 32 -12.98 -17.50 2.32
CA ILE A 32 -12.65 -16.54 3.38
C ILE A 32 -12.72 -15.11 2.84
N HIS A 33 -12.16 -14.85 1.65
CA HIS A 33 -12.22 -13.53 1.03
C HIS A 33 -13.66 -13.08 0.71
N LEU A 34 -14.49 -13.99 0.19
CA LEU A 34 -15.91 -13.74 -0.07
C LEU A 34 -16.68 -13.44 1.23
N ALA A 35 -16.43 -14.22 2.29
CA ALA A 35 -17.01 -13.98 3.62
C ALA A 35 -16.62 -12.59 4.18
N VAL A 36 -15.33 -12.22 4.07
CA VAL A 36 -14.84 -10.89 4.49
C VAL A 36 -15.50 -9.78 3.67
N THR A 37 -15.65 -9.97 2.36
CA THR A 37 -16.26 -8.98 1.46
C THR A 37 -17.74 -8.80 1.78
N PHE A 38 -18.46 -9.89 2.06
CA PHE A 38 -19.86 -9.85 2.48
C PHE A 38 -20.04 -9.08 3.80
N LEU A 39 -19.20 -9.35 4.81
CA LEU A 39 -19.22 -8.63 6.08
C LEU A 39 -18.87 -7.13 5.91
N LYS A 40 -17.99 -6.81 4.95
CA LYS A 40 -17.63 -5.43 4.61
C LYS A 40 -18.81 -4.68 3.98
N ASP A 41 -19.56 -5.33 3.10
CA ASP A 41 -20.69 -4.70 2.41
C ASP A 41 -21.92 -4.52 3.32
N SER A 42 -21.99 -5.30 4.42
CA SER A 42 -23.01 -5.23 5.46
C SER A 42 -22.46 -4.67 6.78
N PRO A 43 -22.08 -3.38 6.85
CA PRO A 43 -21.46 -2.81 8.04
C PRO A 43 -22.41 -2.87 9.25
N GLY A 44 -21.87 -3.28 10.41
CA GLY A 44 -22.62 -3.39 11.67
C GLY A 44 -23.38 -4.71 11.86
N MET A 45 -23.39 -5.59 10.86
CA MET A 45 -23.97 -6.92 11.01
C MET A 45 -23.03 -7.83 11.80
N THR A 46 -23.57 -8.55 12.78
CA THR A 46 -22.87 -9.59 13.51
C THR A 46 -23.53 -10.93 13.21
N LEU A 47 -22.78 -11.87 12.65
CA LEU A 47 -23.32 -13.14 12.14
C LEU A 47 -22.65 -14.33 12.79
N SER A 48 -23.43 -15.39 13.00
CA SER A 48 -22.89 -16.71 13.34
C SER A 48 -22.13 -17.28 12.13
N LEU A 49 -21.22 -18.22 12.37
CA LEU A 49 -20.51 -18.93 11.29
C LEU A 49 -21.50 -19.61 10.32
N GLN A 50 -22.59 -20.17 10.85
CA GLN A 50 -23.63 -20.81 10.06
C GLN A 50 -24.34 -19.81 9.15
N ASP A 51 -24.81 -18.71 9.71
CA ASP A 51 -25.54 -17.69 8.96
C ASP A 51 -24.63 -17.03 7.93
N LEU A 52 -23.36 -16.78 8.28
CA LEU A 52 -22.36 -16.28 7.35
C LEU A 52 -22.12 -17.24 6.19
N SER A 53 -22.07 -18.55 6.46
CA SER A 53 -21.89 -19.56 5.40
C SER A 53 -23.05 -19.60 4.41
N ILE A 54 -24.28 -19.38 4.89
CA ILE A 54 -25.50 -19.39 4.08
C ILE A 54 -25.65 -18.08 3.31
N MET A 55 -25.50 -16.94 4.00
CA MET A 55 -25.72 -15.62 3.40
C MET A 55 -24.67 -15.25 2.36
N ALA A 56 -23.41 -15.62 2.60
CA ALA A 56 -22.32 -15.36 1.66
C ALA A 56 -22.06 -16.53 0.68
N ASP A 57 -22.86 -17.61 0.73
CA ASP A 57 -22.73 -18.82 -0.10
C ASP A 57 -21.32 -19.44 -0.06
N VAL A 58 -20.78 -19.60 1.15
CA VAL A 58 -19.41 -20.05 1.43
C VAL A 58 -19.40 -21.22 2.41
N PRO A 59 -19.82 -22.43 2.01
CA PRO A 59 -20.03 -23.55 2.94
C PRO A 59 -18.74 -24.08 3.60
N MET A 60 -17.56 -23.84 3.02
CA MET A 60 -16.28 -24.37 3.50
C MET A 60 -15.69 -23.56 4.66
N ILE A 61 -16.23 -22.38 4.97
CA ILE A 61 -15.83 -21.63 6.18
C ILE A 61 -16.24 -22.35 7.47
N MET A 62 -17.17 -23.30 7.38
CA MET A 62 -17.58 -24.15 8.51
C MET A 62 -16.51 -25.17 8.91
N GLU A 63 -15.54 -25.46 8.02
CA GLU A 63 -14.41 -26.30 8.34
C GLU A 63 -13.52 -25.63 9.39
N GLU A 64 -13.01 -26.40 10.34
CA GLU A 64 -12.21 -25.88 11.45
C GLU A 64 -10.96 -25.13 10.97
N SER A 65 -10.32 -25.63 9.91
CA SER A 65 -9.15 -25.02 9.26
C SER A 65 -9.44 -23.62 8.70
N ALA A 66 -10.60 -23.44 8.07
CA ALA A 66 -11.03 -22.17 7.49
C ALA A 66 -11.55 -21.21 8.57
N ALA A 67 -12.26 -21.73 9.57
CA ALA A 67 -12.74 -20.94 10.71
C ALA A 67 -11.59 -20.33 11.52
N GLU A 68 -10.51 -21.09 11.74
CA GLU A 68 -9.32 -20.58 12.42
C GLU A 68 -8.63 -19.46 11.63
N LYS A 69 -8.48 -19.63 10.31
CA LYS A 69 -7.97 -18.58 9.41
C LYS A 69 -8.87 -17.34 9.39
N LEU A 70 -10.19 -17.53 9.44
CA LEU A 70 -11.16 -16.45 9.48
C LEU A 70 -11.05 -15.65 10.78
N ARG A 71 -10.87 -16.33 11.93
CA ARG A 71 -10.63 -15.70 13.24
C ARG A 71 -9.30 -14.96 13.29
N ALA A 72 -8.27 -15.48 12.64
CA ALA A 72 -6.95 -14.85 12.56
C ALA A 72 -6.91 -13.64 11.60
N HIS A 73 -7.96 -13.42 10.80
CA HIS A 73 -7.96 -12.38 9.78
C HIS A 73 -8.03 -10.97 10.39
N PRO A 74 -7.15 -10.02 10.00
CA PRO A 74 -7.03 -8.72 10.67
C PRO A 74 -8.27 -7.82 10.55
N LYS A 75 -9.09 -8.04 9.51
CA LYS A 75 -10.33 -7.30 9.26
C LYS A 75 -11.59 -7.94 9.86
N ILE A 76 -11.44 -9.02 10.62
CA ILE A 76 -12.56 -9.68 11.29
C ILE A 76 -12.39 -9.53 12.80
N GLN A 77 -13.49 -9.24 13.47
CA GLN A 77 -13.58 -9.28 14.91
C GLN A 77 -14.47 -10.46 15.31
N PHE A 78 -13.88 -11.39 16.06
CA PHE A 78 -14.59 -12.54 16.63
C PHE A 78 -14.95 -12.25 18.09
N HIS A 79 -16.22 -12.41 18.43
CA HIS A 79 -16.70 -12.27 19.80
C HIS A 79 -16.84 -13.66 20.45
N PRO A 80 -15.91 -14.09 21.32
CA PRO A 80 -15.92 -15.46 21.86
C PRO A 80 -17.12 -15.76 22.77
N ALA A 81 -17.75 -14.73 23.35
CA ALA A 81 -18.94 -14.90 24.19
C ALA A 81 -20.21 -15.26 23.40
N THR A 82 -20.33 -14.75 22.18
CA THR A 82 -21.54 -14.91 21.34
C THR A 82 -21.29 -15.75 20.10
N ASN A 83 -20.04 -16.15 19.84
CA ASN A 83 -19.59 -16.82 18.61
C ASN A 83 -19.98 -16.07 17.32
N LEU A 84 -20.07 -14.75 17.41
CA LEU A 84 -20.41 -13.89 16.29
C LEU A 84 -19.15 -13.29 15.64
N TYR A 85 -19.22 -13.17 14.33
CA TYR A 85 -18.23 -12.54 13.48
C TYR A 85 -18.76 -11.18 13.01
N SER A 86 -17.94 -10.15 13.16
CA SER A 86 -18.22 -8.79 12.71
C SER A 86 -17.05 -8.24 11.89
N TYR A 87 -17.35 -7.31 10.98
CA TYR A 87 -16.31 -6.63 10.21
C TYR A 87 -15.60 -5.59 11.08
N LYS A 88 -14.27 -5.69 11.15
CA LYS A 88 -13.43 -4.70 11.81
C LYS A 88 -12.87 -3.74 10.76
N ALA A 89 -13.50 -2.58 10.63
CA ALA A 89 -12.91 -1.49 9.89
C ALA A 89 -11.65 -0.98 10.60
N GLU A 90 -10.63 -0.61 9.83
CA GLU A 90 -9.38 -0.04 10.38
C GLU A 90 -9.64 1.28 11.12
N ILE A 91 -10.64 2.01 10.65
CA ILE A 91 -11.12 3.26 11.21
C ILE A 91 -12.64 3.13 11.32
N VAL A 92 -13.22 3.49 12.46
CA VAL A 92 -14.68 3.55 12.62
C VAL A 92 -15.04 5.01 12.76
N VAL A 93 -15.59 5.58 11.70
CA VAL A 93 -16.08 6.97 11.67
C VAL A 93 -17.46 6.98 11.03
N ASP A 94 -18.34 7.78 11.60
CA ASP A 94 -19.74 7.95 11.20
C ASP A 94 -20.12 9.43 11.01
N SER A 95 -19.29 10.35 11.54
CA SER A 95 -19.51 11.79 11.50
C SER A 95 -18.23 12.57 11.18
N LYS A 96 -18.40 13.81 10.74
CA LYS A 96 -17.33 14.80 10.53
C LYS A 96 -16.49 15.02 11.79
N ASP A 97 -17.12 15.10 12.96
CA ASP A 97 -16.41 15.28 14.24
C ASP A 97 -15.62 14.04 14.65
N ALA A 98 -16.14 12.84 14.32
CA ALA A 98 -15.43 11.58 14.53
C ALA A 98 -14.18 11.50 13.64
N ILE A 99 -14.29 11.95 12.38
CA ILE A 99 -13.14 12.09 11.48
C ILE A 99 -12.09 13.02 12.09
N LEU A 100 -12.48 14.19 12.57
CA LEU A 100 -11.55 15.16 13.15
C LEU A 100 -10.83 14.59 14.39
N THR A 101 -11.57 13.91 15.27
CA THR A 101 -11.02 13.29 16.48
C THR A 101 -10.00 12.20 16.13
N GLU A 102 -10.30 11.36 15.14
CA GLU A 102 -9.39 10.31 14.71
C GLU A 102 -8.19 10.90 13.97
N MET A 103 -8.37 11.93 13.13
CA MET A 103 -7.26 12.68 12.51
C MET A 103 -6.34 13.29 13.56
N GLN A 104 -6.88 13.88 14.62
CA GLN A 104 -6.06 14.44 15.72
C GLN A 104 -5.25 13.37 16.43
N ARG A 105 -5.86 12.19 16.68
CA ARG A 105 -5.16 11.05 17.29
C ARG A 105 -4.02 10.56 16.40
N HIS A 106 -4.25 10.46 15.10
CA HIS A 106 -3.25 10.04 14.11
C HIS A 106 -2.18 11.12 13.87
N GLY A 107 -2.58 12.40 13.85
CA GLY A 107 -1.70 13.55 13.69
C GLY A 107 -0.68 13.69 14.80
N LYS A 108 -1.03 13.38 16.06
CA LYS A 108 -0.07 13.31 17.18
C LYS A 108 1.05 12.29 16.96
N LYS A 109 0.81 11.26 16.13
CA LYS A 109 1.80 10.23 15.77
C LYS A 109 2.53 10.57 14.47
N GLY A 110 2.19 11.67 13.81
CA GLY A 110 2.72 12.03 12.48
C GLY A 110 2.25 11.12 11.35
N VAL A 111 1.19 10.33 11.56
CA VAL A 111 0.67 9.40 10.56
C VAL A 111 -0.58 10.01 9.94
N GLY A 112 -0.64 10.10 8.61
CA GLY A 112 -1.85 10.51 7.89
C GLY A 112 -2.83 9.35 7.74
N VAL A 113 -4.10 9.67 7.57
CA VAL A 113 -5.13 8.67 7.31
C VAL A 113 -5.38 8.53 5.82
N SER A 114 -5.46 7.29 5.33
CA SER A 114 -5.82 7.04 3.94
C SER A 114 -7.31 7.25 3.70
N ILE A 115 -7.63 7.98 2.64
CA ILE A 115 -9.02 8.29 2.25
C ILE A 115 -9.75 7.02 1.80
N LYS A 116 -9.01 6.01 1.32
CA LYS A 116 -9.58 4.68 1.01
C LYS A 116 -10.18 4.02 2.25
N ASN A 117 -9.47 4.11 3.38
CA ASN A 117 -9.92 3.55 4.65
C ASN A 117 -11.12 4.35 5.17
N LEU A 118 -11.11 5.67 5.01
CA LEU A 118 -12.24 6.50 5.41
C LEU A 118 -13.51 6.25 4.59
N LYS A 119 -13.35 6.04 3.27
CA LYS A 119 -14.44 5.66 2.36
C LYS A 119 -15.02 4.29 2.69
N GLU A 120 -14.19 3.38 3.20
CA GLU A 120 -14.60 2.05 3.66
C GLU A 120 -15.45 2.14 4.93
N SER A 121 -15.18 3.09 5.83
CA SER A 121 -15.97 3.30 7.05
C SER A 121 -17.29 4.03 6.78
N TRP A 122 -17.23 5.13 6.03
CA TRP A 122 -18.38 6.00 5.77
C TRP A 122 -18.38 6.51 4.34
N LYS A 123 -19.47 6.28 3.61
CA LYS A 123 -19.62 6.69 2.20
C LYS A 123 -19.58 8.22 2.02
N GLY A 124 -20.04 8.98 3.03
CA GLY A 124 -20.01 10.45 3.05
C GLY A 124 -18.67 11.06 3.47
N SER A 125 -17.67 10.23 3.76
CA SER A 125 -16.38 10.70 4.29
C SER A 125 -15.61 11.64 3.36
N VAL A 126 -15.70 11.43 2.03
CA VAL A 126 -14.97 12.27 1.06
C VAL A 126 -15.49 13.70 1.09
N ASP A 127 -16.80 13.88 1.12
CA ASP A 127 -17.45 15.19 1.18
C ASP A 127 -17.13 15.90 2.51
N ALA A 128 -17.23 15.17 3.63
CA ALA A 128 -16.87 15.69 4.94
C ALA A 128 -15.39 16.09 5.05
N ILE A 129 -14.46 15.37 4.40
CA ILE A 129 -13.05 15.77 4.35
C ILE A 129 -12.87 17.05 3.55
N LEU A 130 -13.56 17.21 2.41
CA LEU A 130 -13.47 18.42 1.59
C LEU A 130 -13.99 19.63 2.36
N GLU A 131 -15.08 19.46 3.12
CA GLU A 131 -15.60 20.50 4.01
C GLU A 131 -14.58 20.85 5.12
N LEU A 132 -13.94 19.85 5.74
CA LEU A 132 -12.89 20.06 6.75
C LEU A 132 -11.61 20.70 6.19
N GLU A 133 -11.34 20.51 4.90
CA GLU A 133 -10.25 21.19 4.19
C GLU A 133 -10.60 22.66 3.94
N GLN A 134 -11.84 22.97 3.54
CA GLN A 134 -12.31 24.35 3.38
C GLN A 134 -12.28 25.11 4.72
N GLU A 135 -12.59 24.44 5.82
CA GLU A 135 -12.42 24.97 7.18
C GLU A 135 -10.94 25.08 7.63
N GLY A 136 -10.00 24.55 6.85
CA GLY A 136 -8.57 24.58 7.16
C GLY A 136 -8.14 23.66 8.31
N LYS A 137 -9.02 22.80 8.82
CA LYS A 137 -8.73 21.86 9.93
C LYS A 137 -8.00 20.60 9.48
N VAL A 138 -8.12 20.25 8.20
CA VAL A 138 -7.51 19.07 7.59
C VAL A 138 -6.72 19.48 6.34
N ILE A 139 -5.55 18.87 6.15
CA ILE A 139 -4.73 19.00 4.95
C ILE A 139 -4.85 17.73 4.13
N ILE A 140 -5.14 17.87 2.84
CA ILE A 140 -5.24 16.74 1.92
C ILE A 140 -4.00 16.67 1.04
N ILE A 141 -3.42 15.48 0.92
CA ILE A 141 -2.42 15.18 -0.11
C ILE A 141 -3.13 14.56 -1.30
N ARG A 142 -3.08 15.26 -2.43
CA ARG A 142 -3.65 14.83 -3.71
C ARG A 142 -2.57 14.24 -4.62
N SER A 143 -2.99 13.37 -5.55
CA SER A 143 -2.11 12.84 -6.59
C SER A 143 -1.99 13.86 -7.73
N GLY A 144 -0.78 14.31 -8.06
CA GLY A 144 -0.54 15.39 -9.03
C GLY A 144 -0.95 15.16 -10.49
N LYS A 145 -1.63 14.06 -10.82
CA LYS A 145 -2.19 13.79 -12.16
C LYS A 145 -3.72 13.88 -12.22
N ASP A 146 -4.41 13.46 -11.17
CA ASP A 146 -5.85 13.20 -11.20
C ASP A 146 -6.63 14.00 -10.14
N ASP A 147 -5.94 14.88 -9.41
CA ASP A 147 -6.45 15.63 -8.24
C ASP A 147 -7.16 14.76 -7.19
N ASN A 148 -6.96 13.44 -7.26
CA ASN A 148 -7.68 12.51 -6.41
C ASN A 148 -7.05 12.52 -5.01
N PRO A 149 -7.84 12.82 -3.96
CA PRO A 149 -7.31 12.92 -2.61
C PRO A 149 -6.91 11.53 -2.11
N LYS A 150 -5.65 11.37 -1.65
CA LYS A 150 -5.09 10.09 -1.20
C LYS A 150 -4.99 9.96 0.31
N PHE A 151 -4.53 11.03 0.96
CA PHE A 151 -4.29 11.07 2.39
C PHE A 151 -4.83 12.36 2.99
N ALA A 152 -5.37 12.25 4.20
CA ALA A 152 -5.80 13.36 5.02
C ALA A 152 -4.92 13.44 6.28
N PHE A 153 -4.51 14.66 6.62
CA PHE A 153 -3.69 14.97 7.79
C PHE A 153 -4.39 16.02 8.64
N TRP A 154 -4.25 15.90 9.95
CA TRP A 154 -4.72 16.96 10.83
C TRP A 154 -3.84 18.21 10.68
N ASN A 155 -4.46 19.38 10.53
CA ASN A 155 -3.76 20.65 10.57
C ASN A 155 -3.74 21.19 12.01
N PRO A 156 -2.57 21.31 12.65
CA PRO A 156 -2.47 21.91 13.97
C PRO A 156 -2.65 23.44 13.98
N ILE A 157 -2.52 24.09 12.82
CA ILE A 157 -2.58 25.55 12.70
C ILE A 157 -4.06 25.97 12.61
N THR A 158 -4.51 26.79 13.56
CA THR A 158 -5.86 27.37 13.53
C THR A 158 -6.00 28.43 12.44
N GLN A 159 -7.24 28.68 12.00
CA GLN A 159 -7.53 29.67 10.97
C GLN A 159 -7.01 31.08 11.32
N GLU A 160 -7.13 31.47 12.60
CA GLU A 160 -6.58 32.73 13.11
C GLU A 160 -5.05 32.82 12.95
N GLN A 161 -4.33 31.72 13.13
CA GLN A 161 -2.87 31.68 12.93
C GLN A 161 -2.50 31.66 11.45
N ARG A 162 -3.35 31.10 10.57
CA ARG A 162 -3.15 31.22 9.12
C ARG A 162 -3.28 32.65 8.65
N ASP A 163 -4.28 33.37 9.15
CA ASP A 163 -4.51 34.77 8.77
C ASP A 163 -3.37 35.68 9.27
N MET A 164 -2.74 35.33 10.39
CA MET A 164 -1.53 35.98 10.88
C MET A 164 -0.25 35.61 10.12
N GLN A 165 -0.23 34.48 9.41
CA GLN A 165 0.90 33.98 8.60
C GLN A 165 0.63 34.09 7.09
N ILE A 166 -0.21 35.03 6.66
CA ILE A 166 -0.34 35.33 5.23
C ILE A 166 0.98 35.94 4.77
N ILE A 167 1.79 35.09 4.15
CA ILE A 167 3.02 35.49 3.48
C ILE A 167 2.64 35.92 2.06
N ASP A 168 3.07 37.12 1.67
CA ASP A 168 2.86 37.65 0.33
C ASP A 168 3.45 36.71 -0.74
N ASP A 169 2.76 36.59 -1.87
CA ASP A 169 3.20 35.72 -2.96
C ASP A 169 4.53 36.20 -3.58
N GLU A 170 4.82 37.50 -3.51
CA GLU A 170 6.12 38.06 -3.89
C GLU A 170 7.23 37.52 -2.99
N PHE A 171 7.00 37.47 -1.67
CA PHE A 171 7.96 36.90 -0.73
C PHE A 171 8.17 35.40 -0.97
N LYS A 172 7.10 34.64 -1.25
CA LYS A 172 7.25 33.20 -1.59
C LYS A 172 8.10 33.01 -2.84
N THR A 173 7.92 33.87 -3.84
CA THR A 173 8.69 33.82 -5.10
C THR A 173 10.16 34.15 -4.84
N MET A 174 10.43 35.25 -4.13
CA MET A 174 11.80 35.61 -3.73
C MET A 174 12.49 34.52 -2.90
N TRP A 175 11.76 33.89 -1.98
CA TRP A 175 12.27 32.79 -1.15
C TRP A 175 12.62 31.55 -1.98
N LEU A 176 11.78 31.20 -2.95
CA LEU A 176 12.02 30.04 -3.83
C LEU A 176 13.11 30.29 -4.87
N GLU A 177 13.29 31.56 -5.29
CA GLU A 177 14.33 31.97 -6.23
C GLU A 177 15.73 31.99 -5.60
N GLN A 178 15.82 32.12 -4.27
CA GLN A 178 17.08 32.10 -3.56
C GLN A 178 17.79 30.74 -3.72
N ASN A 179 18.86 30.70 -4.51
CA ASN A 179 19.70 29.51 -4.66
C ASN A 179 20.42 29.20 -3.34
N VAL A 180 20.12 28.04 -2.76
CA VAL A 180 20.85 27.51 -1.61
C VAL A 180 22.22 27.01 -2.10
N PRO A 181 23.35 27.58 -1.60
CA PRO A 181 24.69 27.15 -1.99
C PRO A 181 24.94 25.69 -1.59
N GLU A 182 25.95 25.05 -2.19
CA GLU A 182 26.39 23.71 -1.78
C GLU A 182 26.87 23.72 -0.31
N ASP A 183 26.66 22.63 0.44
CA ASP A 183 26.92 22.54 1.88
C ASP A 183 28.31 23.06 2.30
N ALA A 184 29.34 22.85 1.49
CA ALA A 184 30.70 23.32 1.75
C ALA A 184 30.84 24.86 1.72
N ASP A 185 30.11 25.51 0.80
CA ASP A 185 30.11 26.97 0.66
C ASP A 185 29.23 27.64 1.71
N ILE A 186 28.17 26.96 2.18
CA ILE A 186 27.39 27.39 3.35
C ILE A 186 28.31 27.44 4.58
N VAL A 187 29.08 26.39 4.85
CA VAL A 187 29.99 26.36 6.02
C VAL A 187 31.09 27.42 5.89
N ARG A 188 31.62 27.63 4.68
CA ARG A 188 32.66 28.64 4.44
C ARG A 188 32.14 30.07 4.61
N SER A 189 30.96 30.39 4.09
CA SER A 189 30.32 31.71 4.24
C SER A 189 29.92 32.01 5.68
N LEU A 190 29.40 31.01 6.41
CA LEU A 190 29.12 31.12 7.84
C LEU A 190 30.40 31.32 8.67
N SER A 191 31.50 30.64 8.33
CA SER A 191 32.79 30.78 9.03
C SER A 191 33.51 32.09 8.71
N SER A 192 33.24 32.67 7.54
CA SER A 192 33.88 33.91 7.10
C SER A 192 33.25 35.17 7.71
N GLY A 193 32.15 35.03 8.47
CA GLY A 193 31.57 36.11 9.28
C GLY A 193 30.88 37.24 8.50
N ASP A 194 30.76 37.11 7.18
CA ASP A 194 30.25 38.17 6.28
C ASP A 194 28.77 38.53 6.52
N GLN A 195 28.03 37.72 7.29
CA GLN A 195 26.61 37.95 7.60
C GLN A 195 26.27 37.94 9.10
N GLY A 196 27.25 38.03 10.00
CA GLY A 196 26.98 38.09 11.45
C GLY A 196 26.29 36.85 12.05
N MET A 197 26.18 35.77 11.28
CA MET A 197 25.55 34.51 11.68
C MET A 197 26.61 33.60 12.30
N THR A 198 26.50 33.37 13.62
CA THR A 198 27.35 32.42 14.33
C THR A 198 26.87 31.01 14.04
N LEU A 199 27.79 30.08 13.76
CA LEU A 199 27.51 28.65 13.72
C LEU A 199 27.00 28.19 15.10
N THR A 200 25.69 28.22 15.31
CA THR A 200 25.09 27.46 16.41
C THR A 200 25.21 26.02 15.98
N VAL A 201 26.11 25.27 16.63
CA VAL A 201 26.31 23.84 16.45
C VAL A 201 25.01 23.14 16.87
N SER A 202 24.02 23.14 15.97
CA SER A 202 22.82 22.34 16.09
C SER A 202 23.26 20.90 15.98
N HIS A 203 23.38 20.29 17.17
CA HIS A 203 23.54 18.88 17.45
C HIS A 203 24.11 18.10 16.26
N ALA A 204 25.44 18.02 16.19
CA ALA A 204 26.17 17.19 15.25
C ALA A 204 25.37 15.91 15.02
N MET A 205 24.77 15.77 13.85
CA MET A 205 24.16 14.52 13.43
C MET A 205 25.24 13.48 13.67
N ALA A 206 25.00 12.58 14.63
CA ALA A 206 25.95 11.54 14.97
C ALA A 206 26.33 10.87 13.67
N THR A 207 27.55 11.16 13.19
CA THR A 207 28.07 10.58 11.98
C THR A 207 28.07 9.09 12.26
N LYS A 208 27.17 8.37 11.59
CA LYS A 208 27.10 6.92 11.73
C LYS A 208 28.53 6.42 11.52
N PRO A 209 29.11 5.67 12.48
CA PRO A 209 30.50 5.29 12.39
C PRO A 209 30.71 4.61 11.05
N GLN A 210 31.62 5.19 10.24
CA GLN A 210 32.05 4.63 8.97
C GLN A 210 32.37 3.17 9.23
N GLN A 211 31.49 2.28 8.73
CA GLN A 211 31.72 0.86 8.81
C GLN A 211 33.03 0.61 8.07
N LYS A 212 34.08 0.24 8.81
CA LYS A 212 35.32 -0.27 8.25
C LYS A 212 34.92 -1.27 7.16
N LYS A 213 35.28 -0.96 5.90
CA LYS A 213 35.06 -1.86 4.76
C LYS A 213 35.63 -3.21 5.16
N LYS A 214 34.76 -4.15 5.52
CA LYS A 214 35.14 -5.53 5.76
C LYS A 214 35.79 -6.00 4.47
N ALA A 215 37.02 -6.50 4.57
CA ALA A 215 37.73 -7.13 3.47
C ALA A 215 36.75 -8.07 2.74
N ARG A 216 36.66 -7.89 1.43
CA ARG A 216 35.80 -8.65 0.53
C ARG A 216 36.07 -10.14 0.77
N LYS A 217 35.16 -10.82 1.48
CA LYS A 217 35.17 -12.28 1.58
C LYS A 217 35.06 -12.80 0.16
N VAL A 218 36.11 -13.47 -0.30
CA VAL A 218 36.09 -14.23 -1.56
C VAL A 218 34.93 -15.21 -1.46
N ASN A 219 33.98 -15.05 -2.38
CA ASN A 219 32.79 -15.88 -2.47
C ASN A 219 33.24 -17.28 -2.90
N LYS A 220 33.42 -18.19 -1.96
CA LYS A 220 33.68 -19.60 -2.29
C LYS A 220 32.39 -20.16 -2.89
N PRO A 221 32.41 -20.71 -4.12
CA PRO A 221 31.19 -21.21 -4.76
C PRO A 221 30.59 -22.31 -3.89
N ARG A 222 29.31 -22.15 -3.53
CA ARG A 222 28.56 -23.19 -2.81
C ARG A 222 28.31 -24.33 -3.80
N PRO A 223 28.51 -25.60 -3.44
CA PRO A 223 28.16 -26.71 -4.31
C PRO A 223 26.65 -26.71 -4.53
N THR A 224 26.24 -26.53 -5.79
CA THR A 224 24.85 -26.65 -6.21
C THR A 224 24.43 -28.12 -6.14
N LYS A 225 23.37 -28.39 -5.38
CA LYS A 225 22.80 -29.73 -5.26
C LYS A 225 22.01 -30.02 -6.55
N LEU A 226 22.61 -30.71 -7.52
CA LEU A 226 21.89 -31.14 -8.72
C LEU A 226 20.99 -32.32 -8.36
N THR A 227 19.69 -32.15 -8.59
CA THR A 227 18.64 -33.15 -8.32
C THR A 227 18.31 -34.01 -9.56
N ASN A 228 19.16 -34.03 -10.58
CA ASN A 228 18.93 -34.78 -11.82
C ASN A 228 19.86 -35.98 -11.93
N THR A 229 19.29 -37.18 -12.11
CA THR A 229 19.96 -38.48 -12.06
C THR A 229 20.83 -38.81 -13.31
N HIS A 230 20.85 -37.95 -14.34
CA HIS A 230 21.50 -38.24 -15.64
C HIS A 230 22.81 -37.46 -15.90
N ILE A 231 23.51 -37.01 -14.86
CA ILE A 231 24.79 -36.26 -14.95
C ILE A 231 25.99 -37.06 -14.44
N GLN A 232 25.84 -38.38 -14.24
CA GLN A 232 26.94 -39.23 -13.78
C GLN A 232 28.00 -39.36 -14.88
N GLY A 233 29.12 -38.66 -14.72
CA GLY A 233 30.30 -38.77 -15.59
C GLY A 233 30.84 -37.46 -16.18
N VAL A 234 30.17 -36.32 -15.94
CA VAL A 234 30.63 -35.01 -16.43
C VAL A 234 31.37 -34.26 -15.33
N ASP A 235 32.66 -33.98 -15.56
CA ASP A 235 33.45 -33.11 -14.68
C ASP A 235 33.12 -31.64 -14.94
N LEU A 236 32.23 -31.09 -14.10
CA LEU A 236 31.75 -29.70 -14.18
C LEU A 236 32.80 -28.68 -13.69
N SER A 237 34.01 -29.11 -13.34
CA SER A 237 35.11 -28.20 -12.98
C SER A 237 35.97 -27.78 -14.17
N ILE A 238 35.76 -28.38 -15.35
CA ILE A 238 36.51 -28.11 -16.57
C ILE A 238 35.61 -27.33 -17.54
N ASP A 239 36.02 -26.10 -17.89
CA ASP A 239 35.41 -25.35 -18.99
C ASP A 239 35.79 -26.02 -20.32
N TYR A 240 34.80 -26.58 -21.02
CA TYR A 240 35.02 -27.21 -22.33
C TYR A 240 34.97 -26.13 -23.43
N PRO A 241 36.09 -25.80 -24.11
CA PRO A 241 36.05 -24.86 -25.21
C PRO A 241 35.29 -25.50 -26.39
N GLY A 242 34.24 -24.83 -26.86
CA GLY A 242 33.47 -25.25 -28.02
C GLY A 242 34.34 -25.35 -29.28
N PRO A 243 33.94 -26.19 -30.27
CA PRO A 243 34.76 -26.45 -31.45
C PRO A 243 34.98 -25.17 -32.25
N SER A 244 36.26 -24.81 -32.45
CA SER A 244 36.67 -23.76 -33.37
C SER A 244 36.24 -24.16 -34.79
N ALA A 245 35.28 -23.43 -35.36
CA ALA A 245 34.91 -23.56 -36.76
C ALA A 245 36.14 -23.21 -37.63
N SER A 246 36.55 -24.16 -38.48
CA SER A 246 37.40 -23.93 -39.65
C SER A 246 36.56 -24.06 -40.91
#